data_AF-A0AAW7NQS7-F1
#
_entry.id   AF-A0AAW7NQS7-F1
#
_cell.length_a   1.000
_cell.length_b   1.000
_cell.length_c   1.000
_cell.angle_alpha   90.00
_cell.angle_beta   90.00
_cell.angle_gamma   90.00
#
_symmetry.space_group_name_H-M   'P 1'
#
loop_
_entity.id
_entity.type
_entity.pdbx_description
1 polymer ?
#
loop_
_entity_poly.entity_id
_entity_poly.type
_entity_poly.pdbx_seq_one_letter_code
_entity_poly.pdbx_strand_id
1 'polypeptide(L)'
;MKIMINQKEVGQERIEQWRKKRIHKAAKILNLQLPNTDNTEILDQALLEAKMKLTYEELIQHIGTKLKWSQYLMKWAAKWSKKPRKKAIITIFASGLTAASFSIMLEKLMLEKTNVHKRVNLGACPDHYALQPYGDKLEVIETAGNSPLPTQFFLDLGGEAEIEEPRDASYPFQTVGAASLADGCNIGGIRHQFRDTEKGLEARFCVEFPSLCPDSLIKEHQLHLAAEWSKWIAWCKEHKE
;
A
#
# COMPACT_ATOMS: atom_id res chain seq x y z
N MET A 1 -14.61 0.82 12.24
CA MET A 1 -13.15 1.05 12.44
C MET A 1 -12.94 2.55 12.64
N LYS A 2 -11.96 2.93 13.45
CA LYS A 2 -11.54 4.33 13.64
C LYS A 2 -10.18 4.53 12.99
N ILE A 3 -10.02 5.56 12.17
CA ILE A 3 -8.79 5.82 11.41
C ILE A 3 -8.27 7.20 11.76
N MET A 4 -7.01 7.26 12.16
CA MET A 4 -6.32 8.47 12.59
C MET A 4 -5.22 8.83 11.60
N ILE A 5 -5.27 10.06 11.09
CA ILE A 5 -4.22 10.67 10.26
C ILE A 5 -3.79 11.97 10.94
N ASN A 6 -2.51 12.11 11.25
CA ASN A 6 -1.97 13.29 11.98
C ASN A 6 -2.77 13.60 13.25
N GLN A 7 -3.05 12.57 14.06
CA GLN A 7 -3.84 12.63 15.31
C GLN A 7 -5.29 13.11 15.15
N LYS A 8 -5.79 13.23 13.92
CA LYS A 8 -7.19 13.58 13.64
C LYS A 8 -7.91 12.37 13.06
N GLU A 9 -9.12 12.15 13.53
CA GLU A 9 -9.98 11.12 12.96
C GLU A 9 -10.37 11.51 11.53
N VAL A 10 -10.28 10.55 10.61
CA VAL A 10 -10.67 10.70 9.21
C VAL A 10 -11.90 9.85 8.95
N GLY A 11 -12.98 10.51 8.53
CA GLY A 11 -14.25 9.85 8.21
C GLY A 11 -14.16 8.99 6.96
N GLN A 12 -14.97 7.93 6.93
CA GLN A 12 -15.04 7.00 5.79
C GLN A 12 -15.43 7.71 4.48
N GLU A 13 -16.33 8.68 4.54
CA GLU A 13 -16.74 9.46 3.36
C GLU A 13 -15.55 10.09 2.63
N ARG A 14 -14.58 10.65 3.38
CA ARG A 14 -13.38 11.25 2.78
C ARG A 14 -12.50 10.21 2.08
N ILE A 15 -12.39 9.02 2.67
CA ILE A 15 -11.61 7.91 2.10
C ILE A 15 -12.29 7.41 0.83
N GLU A 16 -13.61 7.25 0.83
CA GLU A 16 -14.39 6.81 -0.33
C GLU A 16 -14.38 7.85 -1.47
N GLN A 17 -14.49 9.14 -1.16
CA GLN A 17 -14.34 10.20 -2.16
C GLN A 17 -12.94 10.22 -2.79
N TRP A 18 -11.90 9.99 -1.98
CA TRP A 18 -10.54 9.83 -2.47
C TRP A 18 -10.43 8.60 -3.37
N ARG A 19 -10.96 7.46 -2.91
CA ARG A 19 -10.95 6.18 -3.62
C ARG A 19 -11.64 6.30 -4.99
N LYS A 20 -12.83 6.90 -5.06
CA LYS A 20 -13.55 7.13 -6.33
C LYS A 20 -12.68 7.85 -7.36
N LYS A 21 -11.94 8.89 -6.95
CA LYS A 21 -11.01 9.61 -7.83
C LYS A 21 -9.85 8.71 -8.30
N ARG A 22 -9.34 7.86 -7.40
CA ARG A 22 -8.24 6.94 -7.73
C ARG A 22 -8.67 5.83 -8.70
N ILE A 23 -9.89 5.33 -8.61
CA ILE A 23 -10.43 4.33 -9.56
C ILE A 23 -10.29 4.81 -11.01
N HIS A 24 -10.75 6.03 -11.30
CA HIS A 24 -10.63 6.60 -12.66
C HIS A 24 -9.17 6.82 -13.08
N LYS A 25 -8.30 7.25 -12.16
CA LYS A 25 -6.86 7.42 -12.45
C LYS A 25 -6.18 6.10 -12.76
N ALA A 26 -6.45 5.06 -11.98
CA ALA A 26 -5.90 3.73 -12.18
C ALA A 26 -6.36 3.12 -13.50
N ALA A 27 -7.66 3.24 -13.83
CA ALA A 27 -8.19 2.82 -15.13
C ALA A 27 -7.50 3.55 -16.29
N LYS A 28 -7.31 4.88 -16.18
CA LYS A 28 -6.59 5.66 -17.19
C LYS A 28 -5.13 5.23 -17.33
N ILE A 29 -4.43 4.93 -16.23
CA ILE A 29 -3.04 4.43 -16.25
C ILE A 29 -2.94 3.12 -17.03
N LEU A 30 -3.91 2.23 -16.85
CA LEU A 30 -3.99 0.92 -17.51
C LEU A 30 -4.67 0.97 -18.88
N ASN A 31 -5.11 2.14 -19.34
CA ASN A 31 -5.91 2.30 -20.57
C ASN A 31 -7.18 1.42 -20.58
N LEU A 32 -7.83 1.28 -19.42
CA LEU A 32 -9.06 0.53 -19.24
C LEU A 32 -10.29 1.43 -19.37
N GLN A 33 -11.32 0.92 -20.03
CA GLN A 33 -12.64 1.54 -20.06
C GLN A 33 -13.47 1.05 -18.89
N LEU A 34 -14.06 1.97 -18.14
CA LEU A 34 -14.98 1.66 -17.04
C LEU A 34 -16.43 1.92 -17.48
N PRO A 35 -17.42 1.26 -16.83
CA PRO A 35 -18.82 1.57 -17.04
C PRO A 35 -19.13 3.05 -16.80
N ASN A 36 -20.06 3.61 -17.58
CA ASN A 36 -20.54 4.97 -17.36
C ASN A 36 -21.55 5.00 -16.20
N THR A 37 -21.06 5.16 -14.97
CA THR A 37 -21.87 5.23 -13.76
C THR A 37 -21.17 6.05 -12.69
N ASP A 38 -21.95 6.62 -11.77
CA ASP A 38 -21.44 7.30 -10.59
C ASP A 38 -21.31 6.41 -9.35
N ASN A 39 -21.76 5.15 -9.45
CA ASN A 39 -21.69 4.20 -8.35
C ASN A 39 -20.24 3.69 -8.16
N THR A 40 -19.60 4.11 -7.06
CA THR A 40 -18.22 3.75 -6.72
C THR A 40 -18.01 2.24 -6.62
N GLU A 41 -18.96 1.49 -6.06
CA GLU A 41 -18.82 0.04 -5.88
C GLU A 41 -18.81 -0.69 -7.22
N ILE A 42 -19.69 -0.29 -8.15
CA ILE A 42 -19.71 -0.83 -9.51
C ILE A 42 -18.39 -0.51 -10.24
N LEU A 43 -17.88 0.73 -10.10
CA LEU A 43 -16.61 1.14 -10.70
C LEU A 43 -15.42 0.37 -10.11
N ASP A 44 -15.40 0.17 -8.79
CA ASP A 44 -14.35 -0.54 -8.06
C ASP A 44 -14.30 -2.01 -8.48
N GLN A 45 -15.47 -2.67 -8.55
CA GLN A 45 -15.58 -4.04 -9.02
C GLN A 45 -15.15 -4.16 -10.49
N ALA A 46 -15.59 -3.26 -11.37
CA ALA A 46 -15.20 -3.27 -12.77
C ALA A 46 -13.68 -3.12 -12.96
N LEU A 47 -13.04 -2.22 -12.19
CA LEU A 47 -11.59 -2.06 -12.21
C LEU A 47 -10.88 -3.33 -11.70
N LEU A 48 -11.36 -3.91 -10.60
CA LEU A 48 -10.80 -5.15 -10.04
C LEU A 48 -10.89 -6.31 -11.04
N GLU A 49 -12.06 -6.55 -11.64
CA GLU A 49 -12.24 -7.60 -12.64
C GLU A 49 -11.34 -7.40 -13.86
N ALA A 50 -11.20 -6.15 -14.32
CA ALA A 50 -10.31 -5.83 -15.42
C ALA A 50 -8.84 -6.13 -15.07
N LYS A 51 -8.37 -5.72 -13.88
CA LYS A 51 -7.01 -6.02 -13.41
C LYS A 51 -6.77 -7.52 -13.21
N MET A 52 -7.76 -8.26 -12.72
CA MET A 52 -7.64 -9.71 -12.52
C MET A 52 -7.43 -10.47 -13.82
N LYS A 53 -7.99 -9.97 -14.93
CA LYS A 53 -7.83 -10.54 -16.28
C LYS A 53 -6.47 -10.26 -16.90
N LEU A 54 -5.75 -9.24 -16.45
CA LEU A 54 -4.41 -8.93 -16.95
C LEU A 54 -3.41 -9.98 -16.45
N THR A 55 -2.64 -10.52 -17.38
CA THR A 55 -1.37 -11.18 -17.11
C THR A 55 -0.34 -10.16 -16.62
N TYR A 56 0.74 -10.63 -16.01
CA TYR A 56 1.81 -9.75 -15.56
C TYR A 56 2.49 -9.06 -16.75
N GLU A 57 2.68 -9.79 -17.86
CA GLU A 57 3.27 -9.28 -19.09
C GLU A 57 2.41 -8.17 -19.72
N GLU A 58 1.08 -8.37 -19.81
CA GLU A 58 0.15 -7.33 -20.29
C GLU A 58 0.16 -6.11 -19.36
N LEU A 59 0.16 -6.33 -18.04
CA LEU A 59 0.29 -5.23 -17.08
C LEU A 59 1.57 -4.41 -17.37
N ILE A 60 2.73 -5.06 -17.47
CA ILE A 60 3.99 -4.40 -17.78
C ILE A 60 3.96 -3.73 -19.16
N GLN A 61 3.28 -4.30 -20.15
CA GLN A 61 3.10 -3.67 -21.45
C GLN A 61 2.31 -2.34 -21.33
N HIS A 62 1.28 -2.29 -20.49
CA HIS A 62 0.48 -1.08 -20.26
C HIS A 62 1.27 0.03 -19.54
N ILE A 63 2.09 -0.30 -18.54
CA ILE A 63 2.70 0.70 -17.64
C ILE A 63 4.23 0.76 -17.68
N GLY A 64 4.91 -0.11 -18.41
CA GLY A 64 6.37 -0.29 -18.37
C GLY A 64 7.16 0.99 -18.66
N THR A 65 6.71 1.79 -19.64
CA THR A 65 7.33 3.11 -19.91
C THR A 65 7.18 4.06 -18.72
N LYS A 66 6.03 4.04 -18.03
CA LYS A 66 5.79 4.87 -16.83
C LYS A 66 6.66 4.39 -15.67
N LEU A 67 6.82 3.08 -15.51
CA LEU A 67 7.70 2.50 -14.49
C LEU A 67 9.16 2.91 -14.71
N LYS A 68 9.66 2.90 -15.95
CA LYS A 68 11.02 3.38 -16.28
C LYS A 68 11.23 4.86 -15.90
N TRP A 69 10.26 5.72 -16.21
CA TRP A 69 10.31 7.13 -15.81
C TRP A 69 10.24 7.30 -14.29
N SER A 70 9.36 6.56 -13.60
CA SER A 70 9.28 6.59 -12.15
C SER A 70 10.59 6.13 -11.49
N GLN A 71 11.19 5.04 -11.99
CA GLN A 71 12.48 4.54 -11.51
C GLN A 71 13.57 5.63 -11.61
N TYR A 72 13.67 6.33 -12.74
CA TYR A 72 14.63 7.43 -12.90
C TYR A 72 14.39 8.55 -11.88
N LEU A 73 13.13 8.99 -11.72
CA LEU A 73 12.78 10.07 -10.79
C LEU A 73 13.01 9.67 -9.33
N MET A 74 12.63 8.46 -8.94
CA MET A 74 12.81 7.94 -7.59
C MET A 74 14.28 7.73 -7.26
N LYS A 75 15.09 7.24 -8.21
CA LYS A 75 16.54 7.14 -8.04
C LYS A 75 17.19 8.50 -7.86
N TRP A 76 16.77 9.49 -8.65
CA TRP A 76 17.23 10.87 -8.50
C TRP A 76 16.83 11.43 -7.13
N ALA A 77 15.57 11.29 -6.73
CA ALA A 77 15.07 11.76 -5.44
C ALA A 77 15.83 11.11 -4.28
N ALA A 78 16.03 9.79 -4.29
CA ALA A 78 16.77 9.06 -3.27
C ALA A 78 18.24 9.52 -3.18
N LYS A 79 18.92 9.66 -4.32
CA LYS A 79 20.33 10.10 -4.37
C LYS A 79 20.54 11.49 -3.76
N TRP A 80 19.61 12.42 -3.99
CA TRP A 80 19.73 13.81 -3.57
C TRP A 80 18.97 14.13 -2.28
N SER A 81 18.24 13.17 -1.74
CA SER A 81 17.57 13.28 -0.46
C SER A 81 18.57 13.29 0.69
N LYS A 82 18.29 14.13 1.68
CA LYS A 82 18.95 14.11 2.99
C LYS A 82 18.03 13.47 4.01
N LYS A 83 18.59 12.90 5.07
CA LYS A 83 17.81 12.54 6.26
C LYS A 83 17.30 13.80 6.97
N PRO A 84 16.16 13.75 7.68
CA PRO A 84 15.28 12.59 7.82
C PRO A 84 14.43 12.33 6.56
N ARG A 85 14.06 11.07 6.36
CA ARG A 85 13.05 10.66 5.36
C ARG A 85 11.69 11.26 5.69
N LYS A 86 10.87 11.45 4.65
CA LYS A 86 9.45 11.79 4.84
C LYS A 86 8.68 10.53 5.20
N LYS A 87 7.66 10.66 6.05
CA LYS A 87 6.89 9.53 6.56
C LYS A 87 5.40 9.74 6.36
N ALA A 88 4.74 8.81 5.68
CA ALA A 88 3.29 8.70 5.68
C ALA A 88 2.89 7.78 6.83
N ILE A 89 2.20 8.32 7.84
CA ILE A 89 1.81 7.59 9.04
C ILE A 89 0.31 7.66 9.23
N ILE A 90 -0.32 6.52 9.50
CA ILE A 90 -1.71 6.42 9.97
C ILE A 90 -1.82 5.40 11.12
N THR A 91 -2.89 5.50 11.90
CA THR A 91 -3.25 4.48 12.90
C THR A 91 -4.69 4.06 12.70
N ILE A 92 -4.95 2.75 12.67
CA ILE A 92 -6.29 2.18 12.59
C ILE A 92 -6.59 1.41 13.88
N PHE A 93 -7.77 1.67 14.44
CA PHE A 93 -8.35 0.89 15.53
C PHE A 93 -9.52 0.06 14.99
N ALA A 94 -9.44 -1.26 15.19
CA ALA A 94 -10.43 -2.22 14.70
C ALA A 94 -10.86 -3.16 15.82
N SER A 95 -12.14 -3.55 15.81
CA SER A 95 -12.68 -4.44 16.82
C SER A 95 -12.82 -5.88 16.34
N GLY A 96 -12.69 -6.79 17.29
CA GLY A 96 -12.92 -8.21 17.08
C GLY A 96 -11.85 -8.87 16.22
N LEU A 97 -10.58 -8.46 16.33
CA LEU A 97 -9.38 -9.10 15.78
C LEU A 97 -8.22 -8.80 16.75
N THR A 98 -7.37 -9.79 17.03
CA THR A 98 -6.16 -9.59 17.85
C THR A 98 -4.97 -9.23 16.95
N ALA A 99 -3.95 -8.58 17.51
CA ALA A 99 -2.72 -8.26 16.80
C ALA A 99 -1.98 -9.51 16.32
N ALA A 100 -1.97 -10.58 17.12
CA ALA A 100 -1.37 -11.85 16.74
C ALA A 100 -2.04 -12.47 15.50
N SER A 101 -3.38 -12.59 15.53
CA SER A 101 -4.14 -13.15 14.41
C SER A 101 -4.04 -12.27 13.17
N PHE A 102 -4.08 -10.94 13.33
CA PHE A 102 -3.86 -10.02 12.21
C PHE A 102 -2.48 -10.19 11.58
N SER A 103 -1.42 -10.31 12.39
CA SER A 103 -0.04 -10.45 11.91
C SER A 103 0.12 -11.71 11.05
N ILE A 104 -0.43 -12.85 11.47
CA ILE A 104 -0.36 -14.11 10.74
C ILE A 104 -1.10 -14.01 9.41
N MET A 105 -2.33 -13.47 9.42
CA MET A 105 -3.11 -13.35 8.18
C MET A 105 -2.52 -12.33 7.21
N LEU A 106 -1.96 -11.24 7.73
CA LEU A 106 -1.27 -10.25 6.90
C LEU A 106 -0.08 -10.86 6.18
N GLU A 107 0.70 -11.70 6.86
CA GLU A 107 1.81 -12.42 6.24
C GLU A 107 1.31 -13.32 5.09
N LYS A 108 0.23 -14.09 5.31
CA LYS A 108 -0.41 -14.89 4.23
C LYS A 108 -0.85 -14.01 3.06
N LEU A 109 -1.53 -12.88 3.33
CA LEU A 109 -1.98 -11.93 2.29
C LEU A 109 -0.83 -11.41 1.43
N MET A 110 0.31 -11.09 2.04
CA MET A 110 1.46 -10.54 1.34
C MET A 110 2.28 -11.60 0.59
N LEU A 111 2.46 -12.78 1.17
CA LEU A 111 3.43 -13.77 0.69
C LEU A 111 2.83 -14.90 -0.15
N GLU A 112 1.54 -15.23 0.01
CA GLU A 112 0.94 -16.35 -0.72
C GLU A 112 0.43 -15.95 -2.11
N LYS A 113 0.97 -16.58 -3.15
CA LYS A 113 0.58 -16.33 -4.55
C LYS A 113 -0.62 -17.18 -4.98
N THR A 114 -1.81 -16.88 -4.45
CA THR A 114 -3.08 -17.50 -4.89
C THR A 114 -3.98 -16.48 -5.61
N ASN A 115 -4.97 -16.96 -6.37
CA ASN A 115 -5.96 -16.06 -6.99
C ASN A 115 -6.83 -15.32 -5.95
N VAL A 116 -7.06 -15.92 -4.77
CA VAL A 116 -7.77 -15.28 -3.67
C VAL A 116 -6.95 -14.10 -3.14
N HIS A 117 -5.67 -14.33 -2.81
CA HIS A 117 -4.79 -13.27 -2.32
C HIS A 117 -4.53 -12.19 -3.39
N LYS A 118 -4.33 -12.56 -4.65
CA LYS A 118 -4.24 -11.60 -5.78
C LYS A 118 -5.47 -10.69 -5.83
N ARG A 119 -6.68 -11.26 -5.73
CA ARG A 119 -7.93 -10.48 -5.76
C ARG A 119 -8.04 -9.53 -4.57
N VAL A 120 -7.70 -9.99 -3.36
CA VAL A 120 -7.73 -9.15 -2.15
C VAL A 120 -6.71 -8.01 -2.27
N ASN A 121 -5.49 -8.31 -2.69
CA ASN A 121 -4.41 -7.32 -2.83
C ASN A 121 -4.73 -6.27 -3.89
N LEU A 122 -5.25 -6.66 -5.06
CA LEU A 122 -5.67 -5.73 -6.11
C LEU A 122 -6.92 -4.93 -5.74
N GLY A 123 -7.81 -5.51 -4.93
CA GLY A 123 -9.06 -4.87 -4.48
C GLY A 123 -8.88 -3.92 -3.30
N ALA A 124 -7.80 -4.05 -2.55
CA ALA A 124 -7.51 -3.23 -1.36
C ALA A 124 -7.41 -1.75 -1.69
N CYS A 125 -6.72 -1.38 -2.78
CA CYS A 125 -6.59 -0.01 -3.24
C CYS A 125 -6.64 0.08 -4.77
N PRO A 126 -7.32 1.08 -5.38
CA PRO A 126 -7.34 1.22 -6.83
C PRO A 126 -5.94 1.45 -7.41
N ASP A 127 -4.99 1.89 -6.59
CA ASP A 127 -3.61 2.15 -6.99
C ASP A 127 -2.71 0.91 -6.99
N HIS A 128 -3.19 -0.27 -6.57
CA HIS A 128 -2.42 -1.52 -6.59
C HIS A 128 -2.45 -2.21 -7.96
N TYR A 129 -1.29 -2.63 -8.44
CA TYR A 129 -1.15 -3.36 -9.71
C TYR A 129 -0.47 -4.72 -9.55
N ALA A 130 0.46 -4.85 -8.60
CA ALA A 130 1.05 -6.13 -8.23
C ALA A 130 1.51 -6.11 -6.77
N LEU A 131 1.30 -7.23 -6.08
CA LEU A 131 1.90 -7.58 -4.80
C LEU A 131 2.18 -9.08 -4.86
N GLN A 132 3.43 -9.47 -5.06
CA GLN A 132 3.78 -10.89 -5.27
C GLN A 132 5.22 -11.21 -4.88
N PRO A 133 5.52 -12.46 -4.47
CA PRO A 133 6.88 -12.91 -4.24
C PRO A 133 7.77 -12.76 -5.49
N TYR A 134 9.00 -12.29 -5.28
CA TYR A 134 10.05 -12.15 -6.28
C TYR A 134 11.39 -12.55 -5.66
N GLY A 135 11.78 -13.81 -5.85
CA GLY A 135 12.94 -14.38 -5.17
C GLY A 135 12.76 -14.35 -3.64
N ASP A 136 13.70 -13.74 -2.94
CA ASP A 136 13.69 -13.49 -1.50
C ASP A 136 12.99 -12.18 -1.09
N LYS A 137 12.46 -11.42 -2.06
CA LYS A 137 11.78 -10.13 -1.85
C LYS A 137 10.31 -10.19 -2.22
N LEU A 138 9.59 -9.14 -1.83
CA LEU A 138 8.23 -8.89 -2.27
C LEU A 138 8.22 -7.78 -3.32
N GLU A 139 7.78 -8.09 -4.53
CA GLU A 139 7.57 -7.09 -5.57
C GLU A 139 6.25 -6.36 -5.34
N VAL A 140 6.33 -5.03 -5.38
CA VAL A 140 5.17 -4.15 -5.32
C VAL A 140 5.16 -3.27 -6.57
N ILE A 141 4.01 -3.20 -7.23
CA ILE A 141 3.75 -2.20 -8.26
C ILE A 141 2.49 -1.44 -7.85
N GLU A 142 2.65 -0.15 -7.56
CA GLU A 142 1.56 0.70 -7.13
C GLU A 142 1.76 2.18 -7.51
N THR A 143 0.67 2.96 -7.48
CA THR A 143 0.78 4.42 -7.50
C THR A 143 0.77 4.97 -6.08
N ALA A 144 1.92 5.44 -5.59
CA ALA A 144 2.01 6.02 -4.25
C ALA A 144 1.28 7.38 -4.16
N GLY A 145 0.14 7.41 -3.46
CA GLY A 145 -0.60 8.63 -3.16
C GLY A 145 -1.10 9.35 -4.42
N ASN A 146 -0.65 10.59 -4.65
CA ASN A 146 -1.01 11.36 -5.84
C ASN A 146 0.07 11.35 -6.94
N SER A 147 1.07 10.47 -6.87
CA SER A 147 2.09 10.35 -7.90
C SER A 147 1.45 10.25 -9.29
N PRO A 148 1.99 10.95 -10.31
CA PRO A 148 1.50 10.85 -11.69
C PRO A 148 1.89 9.51 -12.34
N LEU A 149 2.88 8.79 -11.78
CA LEU A 149 3.41 7.54 -12.31
C LEU A 149 3.32 6.42 -11.27
N PRO A 150 2.96 5.18 -11.67
CA PRO A 150 3.17 4.02 -10.83
C PRO A 150 4.67 3.79 -10.62
N THR A 151 5.00 3.13 -9.52
CA THR A 151 6.37 2.75 -9.15
C THR A 151 6.41 1.26 -8.93
N GLN A 152 7.49 0.63 -9.41
CA GLN A 152 7.84 -0.75 -9.10
C GLN A 152 8.99 -0.72 -8.11
N PHE A 153 8.84 -1.43 -7.00
CA PHE A 153 9.88 -1.56 -5.98
C PHE A 153 9.83 -2.95 -5.34
N PHE A 154 10.91 -3.29 -4.65
CA PHE A 154 11.11 -4.59 -4.03
C PHE A 154 11.35 -4.39 -2.54
N LEU A 155 10.47 -4.98 -1.73
CA LEU A 155 10.55 -4.98 -0.27
C LEU A 155 11.40 -6.16 0.20
N ASP A 156 12.47 -5.85 0.92
CA ASP A 156 13.25 -6.81 1.69
C ASP A 156 12.75 -6.79 3.14
N LEU A 157 12.01 -7.83 3.53
CA LEU A 157 11.41 -7.97 4.87
C LEU A 157 12.43 -8.30 5.98
N GLY A 158 13.72 -8.42 5.65
CA GLY A 158 14.83 -8.46 6.61
C GLY A 158 15.57 -7.12 6.76
N GLY A 159 15.25 -6.12 5.93
CA GLY A 159 15.98 -4.85 5.82
C GLY A 159 15.76 -3.82 6.93
N GLU A 160 15.55 -4.25 8.19
CA GLU A 160 15.19 -3.36 9.31
C GLU A 160 16.24 -2.26 9.58
N ALA A 161 17.53 -2.55 9.36
CA ALA A 161 18.63 -1.60 9.59
C ALA A 161 18.54 -0.32 8.73
N GLU A 162 17.79 -0.36 7.63
CA GLU A 162 17.63 0.75 6.69
C GLU A 162 16.43 1.67 7.01
N ILE A 163 15.69 1.37 8.08
CA ILE A 163 14.45 2.06 8.46
C ILE A 163 14.72 3.11 9.54
N GLU A 164 14.29 4.35 9.30
CA GLU A 164 14.45 5.45 10.26
C GLU A 164 13.35 5.50 11.32
N GLU A 165 12.19 4.93 11.04
CA GLU A 165 11.13 4.74 12.02
C GLU A 165 11.59 3.76 13.11
N PRO A 166 11.62 4.17 14.38
CA PRO A 166 12.07 3.29 15.45
C PRO A 166 11.06 2.18 15.72
N ARG A 167 11.55 1.04 16.20
CA ARG A 167 10.72 0.01 16.82
C ARG A 167 10.12 0.56 18.11
N ASP A 168 8.82 0.42 18.26
CA ASP A 168 8.11 0.70 19.50
C ASP A 168 7.86 -0.63 20.23
N ALA A 169 8.46 -0.77 21.41
CA ALA A 169 8.38 -1.99 22.21
C ALA A 169 6.96 -2.28 22.73
N SER A 170 6.06 -1.28 22.74
CA SER A 170 4.66 -1.47 23.12
C SER A 170 3.82 -2.16 22.02
N TYR A 171 4.38 -2.32 20.82
CA TYR A 171 3.77 -3.09 19.73
C TYR A 171 4.50 -4.42 19.57
N PRO A 172 3.96 -5.54 20.07
CA PRO A 172 4.64 -6.84 20.05
C PRO A 172 4.84 -7.40 18.62
N PHE A 173 3.96 -7.08 17.69
CA PHE A 173 4.03 -7.56 16.30
C PHE A 173 4.41 -6.45 15.33
N GLN A 174 5.14 -6.80 14.26
CA GLN A 174 5.44 -5.86 13.18
C GLN A 174 5.63 -6.53 11.83
N THR A 175 5.43 -5.75 10.77
CA THR A 175 5.99 -5.98 9.43
C THR A 175 6.96 -4.84 9.14
N VAL A 176 8.22 -5.15 8.86
CA VAL A 176 9.27 -4.16 8.59
C VAL A 176 10.05 -4.58 7.35
N GLY A 177 10.47 -3.62 6.52
CA GLY A 177 11.29 -3.95 5.36
C GLY A 177 11.75 -2.74 4.55
N ALA A 178 12.94 -2.87 3.95
CA ALA A 178 13.53 -1.83 3.11
C ALA A 178 12.98 -1.90 1.69
N ALA A 179 12.67 -0.75 1.09
CA ALA A 179 12.19 -0.65 -0.29
C ALA A 179 13.32 -0.25 -1.23
N SER A 180 13.53 -1.03 -2.30
CA SER A 180 14.57 -0.77 -3.30
C SER A 180 14.02 -0.81 -4.73
N LEU A 181 14.63 -0.05 -5.63
CA LEU A 181 14.43 -0.19 -7.08
C LEU A 181 15.14 -1.47 -7.59
N ALA A 182 14.87 -1.86 -8.84
CA ALA A 182 15.48 -3.05 -9.46
C ALA A 182 17.02 -3.04 -9.47
N ASP A 183 17.64 -1.85 -9.43
CA ASP A 183 19.09 -1.68 -9.38
C ASP A 183 19.66 -1.63 -7.95
N GLY A 184 18.84 -1.94 -6.94
CA GLY A 184 19.22 -1.93 -5.52
C GLY A 184 19.21 -0.55 -4.86
N CYS A 185 18.85 0.52 -5.58
CA CYS A 185 18.75 1.86 -5.00
C CYS A 185 17.65 1.89 -3.92
N ASN A 186 18.03 2.11 -2.66
CA ASN A 186 17.08 2.25 -1.55
C ASN A 186 16.27 3.55 -1.70
N ILE A 187 14.95 3.41 -1.72
CA ILE A 187 14.00 4.52 -1.87
C ILE A 187 13.13 4.73 -0.63
N GLY A 188 13.35 4.00 0.46
CA GLY A 188 12.51 4.07 1.65
C GLY A 188 12.31 2.72 2.30
N GLY A 189 11.11 2.49 2.80
CA GLY A 189 10.72 1.23 3.42
C GLY A 189 9.45 1.36 4.25
N ILE A 190 9.10 0.28 4.93
CA ILE A 190 7.91 0.19 5.76
C ILE A 190 8.27 -0.20 7.19
N ARG A 191 7.49 0.32 8.14
CA ARG A 191 7.34 -0.25 9.47
C ARG A 191 5.89 -0.18 9.89
N HIS A 192 5.27 -1.34 9.99
CA HIS A 192 3.89 -1.51 10.42
C HIS A 192 3.91 -2.24 11.75
N GLN A 193 3.23 -1.70 12.77
CA GLN A 193 3.34 -2.17 14.15
C GLN A 193 1.95 -2.40 14.72
N PHE A 194 1.76 -3.52 15.41
CA PHE A 194 0.45 -3.99 15.85
C PHE A 194 0.46 -4.35 17.33
N ARG A 195 -0.61 -3.96 18.04
CA ARG A 195 -0.85 -4.35 19.42
C ARG A 195 -2.33 -4.55 19.69
N ASP A 196 -2.61 -5.32 20.73
CA ASP A 196 -3.96 -5.44 21.23
C ASP A 196 -4.39 -4.18 21.98
N THR A 197 -5.70 -3.94 21.94
CA THR A 197 -6.44 -2.99 22.76
C THR A 197 -7.56 -3.76 23.45
N GLU A 198 -8.22 -3.15 24.43
CA GLU A 198 -9.40 -3.76 25.08
C GLU A 198 -10.49 -4.19 24.09
N LYS A 199 -10.59 -3.53 22.92
CA LYS A 199 -11.64 -3.77 21.93
C LYS A 199 -11.19 -4.63 20.73
N GLY A 200 -9.89 -4.92 20.59
CA GLY A 200 -9.34 -5.61 19.44
C GLY A 200 -7.94 -5.10 19.09
N LEU A 201 -7.78 -4.56 17.89
CA LEU A 201 -6.49 -4.21 17.27
C LEU A 201 -6.25 -2.71 17.25
N GLU A 202 -5.03 -2.29 17.58
CA GLU A 202 -4.43 -1.04 17.14
C GLU A 202 -3.27 -1.36 16.17
N ALA A 203 -3.37 -0.83 14.96
CA ALA A 203 -2.38 -0.99 13.91
C ALA A 203 -1.85 0.37 13.45
N ARG A 204 -0.54 0.57 13.59
CA ARG A 204 0.17 1.78 13.18
C ARG A 204 0.98 1.49 11.92
N PHE A 205 0.66 2.18 10.83
CA PHE A 205 1.29 1.99 9.54
C PHE A 205 2.20 3.18 9.24
N CYS A 206 3.49 2.92 8.99
CA CYS A 206 4.45 3.91 8.52
C CYS A 206 5.09 3.45 7.20
N VAL A 207 5.11 4.36 6.22
CA VAL A 207 5.88 4.23 4.97
C VAL A 207 6.84 5.41 4.87
N GLU A 208 8.10 5.12 4.58
CA GLU A 208 9.16 6.11 4.40
C GLU A 208 9.41 6.43 2.93
N PHE A 209 9.65 7.70 2.65
CA PHE A 209 9.92 8.24 1.32
C PHE A 209 11.21 9.06 1.32
N PRO A 210 11.89 9.22 0.18
CA PRO A 210 12.94 10.20 0.04
C PRO A 210 12.42 11.59 0.44
N SER A 211 13.22 12.37 1.16
CA SER A 211 12.84 13.72 1.62
C SER A 211 12.53 14.72 0.51
N LEU A 212 12.93 14.44 -0.74
CA LEU A 212 12.59 15.24 -1.91
C LEU A 212 11.20 14.92 -2.48
N CYS A 213 10.53 13.85 -2.03
CA CYS A 213 9.14 13.61 -2.41
C CYS A 213 8.23 14.76 -1.95
N PRO A 214 7.25 15.21 -2.75
CA PRO A 214 6.36 16.30 -2.36
C PRO A 214 5.51 15.97 -1.12
N ASP A 215 5.22 16.95 -0.26
CA ASP A 215 4.35 16.73 0.91
C ASP A 215 2.93 16.32 0.53
N SER A 216 2.46 16.76 -0.63
CA SER A 216 1.16 16.34 -1.16
C SER A 216 1.12 14.84 -1.45
N LEU A 217 2.24 14.25 -1.90
CA LEU A 217 2.36 12.81 -2.09
C LEU A 217 2.22 12.07 -0.75
N ILE A 218 2.89 12.56 0.29
CA ILE A 218 2.83 11.97 1.64
C ILE A 218 1.39 12.01 2.19
N LYS A 219 0.72 13.16 2.09
CA LYS A 219 -0.66 13.33 2.57
C LYS A 219 -1.66 12.44 1.83
N GLU A 220 -1.46 12.28 0.53
CA GLU A 220 -2.32 11.42 -0.30
C GLU A 220 -2.02 9.94 -0.07
N HIS A 221 -0.76 9.59 0.20
CA HIS A 221 -0.40 8.22 0.56
C HIS A 221 -0.95 7.84 1.95
N GLN A 222 -1.17 8.78 2.87
CA GLN A 222 -1.92 8.49 4.10
C GLN A 222 -3.38 8.06 3.81
N LEU A 223 -4.02 8.60 2.77
CA LEU A 223 -5.35 8.16 2.33
C LEU A 223 -5.29 6.81 1.61
N HIS A 224 -4.23 6.56 0.84
CA HIS A 224 -3.93 5.23 0.27
C HIS A 224 -3.86 4.17 1.36
N LEU A 225 -3.02 4.39 2.37
CA LEU A 225 -2.91 3.49 3.52
C LEU A 225 -4.27 3.31 4.21
N ALA A 226 -5.04 4.38 4.38
CA ALA A 226 -6.34 4.27 5.03
C ALA A 226 -7.32 3.38 4.24
N ALA A 227 -7.34 3.50 2.90
CA ALA A 227 -8.19 2.68 2.03
C ALA A 227 -7.75 1.21 1.99
N GLU A 228 -6.46 0.98 1.78
CA GLU A 228 -5.83 -0.34 1.72
C GLU A 228 -6.02 -1.13 3.01
N TRP A 229 -5.51 -0.58 4.13
CA TRP A 229 -5.44 -1.30 5.39
C TRP A 229 -6.82 -1.51 6.00
N SER A 230 -7.80 -0.62 5.73
CA SER A 230 -9.19 -0.88 6.12
C SER A 230 -9.77 -2.12 5.44
N LYS A 231 -9.49 -2.32 4.14
CA LYS A 231 -9.98 -3.50 3.41
C LYS A 231 -9.24 -4.77 3.83
N TRP A 232 -7.92 -4.72 4.02
CA TRP A 232 -7.18 -5.88 4.54
C TRP A 232 -7.58 -6.26 5.95
N ILE A 233 -7.76 -5.30 6.87
CA ILE A 233 -8.24 -5.60 8.23
C ILE A 233 -9.65 -6.20 8.19
N ALA A 234 -10.55 -5.70 7.34
CA ALA A 234 -11.88 -6.27 7.18
C ALA A 234 -11.81 -7.72 6.66
N TRP A 235 -11.01 -7.98 5.64
CA TRP A 235 -10.81 -9.32 5.10
C TRP A 235 -10.25 -10.28 6.15
N CYS A 236 -9.18 -9.89 6.85
CA CYS A 236 -8.62 -10.66 7.96
C CYS A 236 -9.66 -10.91 9.06
N LYS A 237 -10.52 -9.94 9.36
CA LYS A 237 -11.58 -10.11 10.36
C LYS A 237 -12.60 -11.18 9.97
N GLU A 238 -12.89 -11.34 8.68
CA GLU A 238 -13.85 -12.31 8.15
C GLU A 238 -13.27 -13.73 8.00
N HIS A 239 -11.94 -13.84 7.88
CA HIS A 239 -11.24 -15.10 7.60
C HIS A 239 -10.36 -15.58 8.76
N LYS A 240 -10.71 -15.21 9.99
CA LYS A 240 -9.95 -15.64 11.16
C LYS A 240 -10.02 -17.16 11.29
N GLU A 241 -8.85 -17.77 11.37
CA GLU A 241 -8.64 -19.12 11.90
C GLU A 241 -8.71 -19.10 13.43
#